data_AF-A0A7V3MK50-F1
#
_entry.id   AF-A0A7V3MK50-F1
#
_cell.length_a   1.000
_cell.length_b   1.000
_cell.length_c   1.000
_cell.angle_alpha   90.00
_cell.angle_beta   90.00
_cell.angle_gamma   90.00
#
_symmetry.space_group_name_H-M   'P 1'
#
loop_
_entity.id
_entity.type
_entity.pdbx_description
1 polymer ?
#
loop_
_entity_poly.entity_id
_entity_poly.type
_entity_poly.pdbx_seq_one_letter_code
_entity_poly.pdbx_strand_id
1 'polypeptide(L)'
;MHKAMWPLMGMVACAAAAWGAPAARDPYIGYVYPAGGRQGTVFRAMVAGQRLNGAREVYISGAGVSATVVGYEGPGGPLNRQQQEELRRRL
;
A
#
# COMPACT_ATOMS: atom_id res chain seq x y z
N MET A 1 -55.00 -36.30 23.62
CA MET A 1 -54.05 -36.00 24.72
C MET A 1 -52.65 -36.41 24.27
N HIS A 2 -51.64 -35.60 24.61
CA HIS A 2 -50.19 -35.78 24.38
C HIS A 2 -49.73 -35.41 22.95
N LYS A 3 -49.54 -34.11 22.65
CA LYS A 3 -48.34 -33.27 22.88
C LYS A 3 -47.23 -33.48 21.83
N ALA A 4 -47.15 -32.48 20.94
CA ALA A 4 -45.96 -31.83 20.39
C ALA A 4 -44.59 -32.49 20.61
N MET A 5 -43.91 -32.85 19.51
CA MET A 5 -42.44 -32.99 19.44
C MET A 5 -42.03 -33.05 17.96
N TRP A 6 -42.02 -31.92 17.25
CA TRP A 6 -40.87 -31.04 16.97
C TRP A 6 -40.52 -31.08 15.46
N PRO A 7 -40.91 -30.06 14.66
CA PRO A 7 -40.32 -29.83 13.35
C PRO A 7 -38.97 -29.15 13.58
N LEU A 8 -37.93 -29.92 13.90
CA LEU A 8 -36.58 -29.38 14.15
C LEU A 8 -35.63 -29.75 13.01
N MET A 9 -36.12 -29.68 11.78
CA MET A 9 -35.32 -29.86 10.59
C MET A 9 -35.68 -28.83 9.53
N GLY A 10 -35.54 -27.55 9.89
CA GLY A 10 -35.95 -26.47 9.01
C GLY A 10 -35.42 -25.10 9.39
N MET A 11 -34.17 -24.98 9.89
CA MET A 11 -33.53 -23.65 10.00
C MET A 11 -32.02 -23.72 10.24
N VAL A 12 -31.24 -24.25 9.29
CA VAL A 12 -29.78 -23.98 9.24
C VAL A 12 -29.39 -23.67 7.80
N ALA A 13 -29.88 -22.55 7.29
CA ALA A 13 -29.39 -21.95 6.06
C ALA A 13 -29.34 -20.43 6.26
N CYS A 14 -28.24 -19.83 5.84
CA CYS A 14 -27.93 -18.39 5.86
C CYS A 14 -27.18 -17.87 7.10
N ALA A 15 -25.96 -18.35 7.31
CA ALA A 15 -24.91 -17.54 7.94
C ALA A 15 -23.57 -17.74 7.20
N ALA A 16 -23.57 -17.55 5.89
CA ALA A 16 -22.35 -17.53 5.10
C ALA A 16 -22.31 -16.22 4.31
N ALA A 17 -21.14 -15.55 4.36
CA ALA A 17 -20.77 -14.34 3.63
C ALA A 17 -21.29 -12.99 4.17
N ALA A 18 -20.88 -12.65 5.40
CA ALA A 18 -20.43 -11.29 5.67
C ALA A 18 -19.00 -11.34 6.23
N TRP A 19 -18.11 -12.04 5.53
CA TRP A 19 -16.68 -11.81 5.70
C TRP A 19 -16.43 -10.39 5.20
N GLY A 20 -16.27 -9.45 6.13
CA GLY A 20 -16.01 -8.04 5.83
C GLY A 20 -14.87 -7.96 4.82
N ALA A 21 -15.14 -7.35 3.67
CA ALA A 21 -14.08 -7.06 2.71
C ALA A 21 -12.98 -6.30 3.47
N PRO A 22 -11.70 -6.70 3.39
CA PRO A 22 -10.65 -5.94 4.03
C PRO A 22 -10.75 -4.51 3.54
N ALA A 23 -11.00 -3.56 4.45
CA ALA A 23 -11.07 -2.16 4.10
C ALA A 23 -9.78 -1.83 3.34
N ALA A 24 -9.92 -1.36 2.10
CA ALA A 24 -8.80 -0.88 1.32
C ALA A 24 -8.16 0.23 2.15
N ARG A 25 -7.02 -0.06 2.77
CA ARG A 25 -6.30 0.91 3.58
C ARG A 25 -5.81 1.99 2.64
N ASP A 26 -6.10 3.25 2.97
CA ASP A 26 -5.71 4.38 2.14
C ASP A 26 -4.18 4.40 1.90
N PRO A 27 -3.73 4.94 0.75
CA PRO A 27 -2.32 5.22 0.54
C PRO A 27 -1.77 6.11 1.66
N TYR A 28 -0.56 5.80 2.13
CA TYR A 28 0.06 6.53 3.22
C TYR A 28 1.53 6.76 2.96
N ILE A 29 1.99 7.99 3.22
CA ILE A 29 3.40 8.39 3.17
C ILE A 29 3.97 8.28 4.58
N GLY A 30 5.02 7.47 4.75
CA GLY A 30 5.72 7.30 6.03
C GLY A 30 6.91 8.24 6.18
N TYR A 31 7.67 8.51 5.12
CA TYR A 31 8.79 9.45 5.17
C TYR A 31 9.15 10.00 3.79
N VAL A 32 9.93 11.09 3.82
CA VAL A 32 10.55 11.71 2.66
C VAL A 32 12.04 11.87 2.94
N TYR A 33 12.87 11.47 1.99
CA TYR A 33 14.33 11.63 2.09
C TYR A 33 14.89 12.24 0.78
N PRO A 34 15.75 13.27 0.85
CA PRO A 34 16.13 14.00 2.06
C PRO A 34 14.94 14.81 2.63
N ALA A 35 15.02 15.18 3.91
CA ALA A 35 13.96 15.95 4.58
C ALA A 35 13.81 17.39 4.04
N GLY A 36 14.79 17.87 3.27
CA GLY A 36 14.77 19.17 2.64
C GLY A 36 15.91 19.35 1.64
N GLY A 37 15.89 20.47 0.93
CA GLY A 37 16.91 20.84 -0.04
C GLY A 37 17.19 22.33 0.00
N ARG A 38 18.21 22.76 -0.76
CA ARG A 38 18.61 24.15 -0.85
C ARG A 38 17.64 24.94 -1.74
N GLN A 39 17.26 26.14 -1.31
CA GLN A 39 16.43 27.04 -2.11
C GLN A 39 17.11 27.41 -3.44
N GLY A 40 16.32 27.56 -4.50
CA GLY A 40 16.82 27.86 -5.85
C GLY A 40 17.52 26.68 -6.53
N THR A 41 17.38 25.46 -6.00
CA THR A 41 17.98 24.25 -6.59
C THR A 41 16.94 23.17 -6.84
N VAL A 42 17.30 22.17 -7.65
CA VAL A 42 16.51 20.98 -7.93
C VAL A 42 17.23 19.78 -7.35
N PHE A 43 16.49 18.90 -6.67
CA PHE A 43 17.02 17.67 -6.09
C PHE A 43 16.00 16.54 -6.20
N ARG A 44 16.49 15.29 -6.16
CA ARG A 44 15.64 14.11 -6.12
C ARG A 44 15.29 13.81 -4.66
N ALA A 45 14.00 13.61 -4.40
CA ALA A 45 13.50 13.12 -3.13
C ALA A 45 12.80 11.77 -3.32
N MET A 46 13.02 10.85 -2.38
CA MET A 46 12.35 9.58 -2.27
C MET A 46 11.22 9.70 -1.27
N VAL A 47 10.02 9.34 -1.69
CA VAL A 47 8.82 9.27 -0.84
C VAL A 47 8.49 7.81 -0.62
N ALA A 48 8.51 7.38 0.63
CA ALA A 48 8.30 5.99 0.99
C ALA A 48 7.08 5.84 1.89
N GLY A 49 6.40 4.71 1.77
CA GLY A 49 5.15 4.45 2.46
C GLY A 49 4.44 3.20 1.93
N GLN A 50 3.13 3.16 2.08
CA GLN A 50 2.30 2.02 1.66
C GLN A 50 1.35 2.42 0.53
N ARG A 51 1.19 1.52 -0.44
CA ARG A 51 0.24 1.65 -1.57
C ARG A 51 0.42 2.93 -2.39
N LEU A 52 1.67 3.34 -2.59
CA LEU A 52 2.05 4.48 -3.44
C LEU A 52 2.22 4.09 -4.92
N ASN A 53 2.02 2.81 -5.27
CA ASN A 53 2.07 2.37 -6.66
C ASN A 53 0.96 3.07 -7.47
N GLY A 54 1.34 3.66 -8.60
CA GLY A 54 0.42 4.37 -9.49
C GLY A 54 0.30 5.88 -9.21
N ALA A 55 1.05 6.43 -8.26
CA ALA A 55 1.15 7.88 -8.10
C ALA A 55 1.77 8.53 -9.36
N ARG A 56 1.11 9.58 -9.88
CA ARG A 56 1.52 10.27 -11.13
C ARG A 56 1.77 11.75 -10.96
N GLU A 57 1.16 12.36 -9.95
CA GLU A 57 1.20 13.80 -9.72
C GLU A 57 1.60 14.10 -8.28
N VAL A 58 2.13 15.30 -8.06
CA VAL A 58 2.54 15.78 -6.75
C VAL A 58 1.76 17.05 -6.44
N TYR A 59 1.02 17.04 -5.34
CA TYR A 59 0.35 18.21 -4.80
C TYR A 59 1.14 18.77 -3.61
N ILE A 60 1.46 20.06 -3.66
CA ILE A 60 2.22 20.76 -2.63
C ILE A 60 1.37 21.93 -2.14
N SER A 61 1.09 21.98 -0.84
CA SER A 61 0.31 23.07 -0.24
C SER A 61 1.10 24.38 -0.12
N GLY A 62 2.44 24.31 -0.10
CA GLY A 62 3.33 25.47 -0.05
C GLY A 62 3.61 26.09 -1.42
N ALA A 63 3.84 27.40 -1.43
CA ALA A 63 4.25 28.13 -2.63
C ALA A 63 5.78 28.04 -2.87
N GLY A 64 6.21 28.31 -4.11
CA GLY A 64 7.62 28.39 -4.47
C GLY A 64 8.34 27.05 -4.71
N VAL A 65 7.62 25.93 -4.63
CA VAL A 65 8.14 24.59 -4.90
C VAL A 65 7.27 23.90 -5.95
N SER A 66 7.91 23.16 -6.86
CA SER A 66 7.24 22.26 -7.79
C SER A 66 7.96 20.92 -7.81
N ALA A 67 7.24 19.86 -8.13
CA ALA A 67 7.79 18.51 -8.19
C ALA A 67 7.05 17.68 -9.23
N THR A 68 7.72 16.64 -9.70
CA THR A 68 7.15 15.63 -10.60
C THR A 68 7.59 14.25 -10.17
N VAL A 69 6.80 13.23 -10.50
CA VAL A 69 7.13 11.84 -10.22
C VAL A 69 8.13 11.36 -11.28
N VAL A 70 9.35 11.08 -10.84
CA VAL A 70 10.46 10.66 -11.71
C VAL A 70 10.63 9.13 -11.79
N GLY A 71 9.95 8.38 -10.93
CA GLY A 71 10.02 6.93 -10.89
C GLY A 71 9.38 6.34 -9.65
N TYR A 72 9.15 5.02 -9.69
CA TYR A 72 8.62 4.25 -8.58
C TYR A 72 9.55 3.06 -8.31
N GLU A 73 10.06 2.98 -7.08
CA GLU A 73 10.79 1.82 -6.59
C GLU A 73 9.84 0.93 -5.80
N GLY A 74 9.58 -0.26 -6.35
CA GLY A 74 8.69 -1.23 -5.73
C GLY A 74 9.33 -1.96 -4.55
N PRO A 75 8.57 -2.86 -3.89
CA PRO A 75 9.08 -3.64 -2.75
C PRO A 75 10.26 -4.57 -3.09
N GLY A 76 10.52 -4.82 -4.38
CA GLY A 76 11.72 -5.53 -4.84
C GLY A 76 13.02 -4.73 -4.71
N GLY A 77 12.93 -3.45 -4.32
CA GLY A 77 14.06 -2.54 -4.27
C GLY A 77 14.60 -2.20 -5.66
N PRO A 78 15.79 -1.58 -5.73
CA PRO A 78 16.38 -1.12 -6.99
C PRO A 78 17.06 -2.24 -7.79
N LEU A 79 17.25 -3.42 -7.19
CA LEU A 79 18.00 -4.51 -7.79
C LEU A 79 17.10 -5.43 -8.62
N ASN A 80 17.57 -5.82 -9.80
CA ASN A 80 16.94 -6.88 -10.58
C ASN A 80 17.25 -8.28 -9.98
N ARG A 81 16.54 -9.32 -10.43
CA ARG A 81 16.70 -10.69 -9.88
C ARG A 81 18.15 -11.20 -9.96
N GLN A 82 18.84 -10.95 -11.08
CA GLN A 82 20.22 -11.40 -11.27
C GLN A 82 21.17 -10.70 -10.29
N GLN A 83 21.00 -9.39 -10.09
CA GLN A 83 21.78 -8.62 -9.12
C GLN A 83 21.50 -9.06 -7.68
N GLN A 84 20.24 -9.40 -7.35
CA GLN A 84 19.90 -9.94 -6.03
C GLN A 84 20.55 -11.31 -5.78
N GLU A 85 20.55 -12.20 -6.78
CA GLU A 85 21.21 -13.50 -6.69
C GLU A 85 22.73 -13.35 -6.55
N GLU A 86 23.33 -12.43 -7.30
CA GLU A 86 24.76 -12.15 -7.21
C GLU A 86 25.15 -11.59 -5.84
N LEU A 87 24.35 -10.66 -5.29
CA LEU A 87 24.60 -10.15 -3.94
C LEU A 87 24.50 -11.26 -2.89
N ARG A 88 23.50 -12.15 -3.00
CA ARG A 88 23.33 -13.29 -2.10
C ARG A 88 24.49 -14.28 -2.16
N ARG A 89 25.14 -14.45 -3.31
CA ARG A 89 26.33 -15.32 -3.45
C ARG A 89 27.57 -14.77 -2.77
N ARG A 90 27.67 -13.44 -2.57
CA ARG A 90 28.86 -12.76 -2.03
C ARG A 90 28.84 -12.56 -0.51
N LEU A 91 27.70 -12.82 0.14
CA LEU A 91 27.52 -12.79 1.60
C LEU A 91 27.79 -14.17 2.19
#